data_AF-A0A968JT82-F1
#
_entry.id   AF-A0A968JT82-F1
#
_cell.length_a   1.000
_cell.length_b   1.000
_cell.length_c   1.000
_cell.angle_alpha   90.00
_cell.angle_beta   90.00
_cell.angle_gamma   90.00
#
_symmetry.space_group_name_H-M   'P 1'
#
loop_
_entity.id
_entity.type
_entity.pdbx_description
1 polymer ?
#
loop_
_entity_poly.entity_id
_entity_poly.type
_entity_poly.pdbx_seq_one_letter_code
_entity_poly.pdbx_strand_id
1 'polypeptide(L)'
;MQNVSFINDLKLRASWGQSGNAPTDNYLYFRSYSAESGLAYMETPGAKPKNIELTNLKWEIIEQTNLGLSFFGFKNRMNVEFDIYN
;
A
#
# COMPACT_ATOMS: atom_id res chain seq x y z
N MET A 1 -5.09 -0.95 -37.80
CA MET A 1 -3.82 -1.09 -38.53
C MET A 1 -4.06 -1.96 -39.75
N GLN A 2 -4.01 -1.40 -40.97
CA GLN A 2 -4.50 -2.09 -42.17
C GLN A 2 -3.42 -2.84 -42.98
N ASN A 3 -2.12 -2.66 -42.68
CA ASN A 3 -1.02 -3.27 -43.44
C ASN A 3 -0.01 -4.06 -42.59
N VAL A 4 -0.34 -4.43 -41.35
CA VAL A 4 0.57 -5.18 -40.47
C VAL A 4 -0.03 -6.54 -40.12
N SER A 5 0.24 -7.55 -40.95
CA SER A 5 -0.36 -8.88 -40.85
C SER A 5 0.14 -9.72 -39.67
N PHE A 6 1.29 -9.36 -39.09
CA PHE A 6 1.86 -10.07 -37.96
C PHE A 6 1.32 -9.59 -36.61
N ILE A 7 0.62 -8.44 -36.55
CA ILE A 7 0.03 -7.90 -35.33
C ILE A 7 -1.45 -8.22 -35.32
N ASN A 8 -1.88 -8.96 -34.30
CA ASN A 8 -3.28 -9.27 -34.06
C ASN A 8 -3.95 -8.21 -33.18
N ASP A 9 -3.28 -7.80 -32.11
CA ASP A 9 -3.74 -6.73 -31.22
C ASP A 9 -2.55 -5.96 -30.65
N LEU A 10 -2.75 -4.66 -30.45
CA LEU A 10 -1.78 -3.79 -29.79
C LEU A 10 -2.54 -2.79 -28.93
N LYS A 11 -2.31 -2.83 -27.62
CA LYS A 11 -3.00 -2.00 -26.65
C LYS A 11 -1.99 -1.26 -25.79
N LEU A 12 -2.16 0.06 -25.72
CA LEU A 12 -1.49 0.89 -24.73
C LEU A 12 -2.44 1.08 -23.55
N ARG A 13 -1.93 0.89 -22.33
CA ARG A 13 -2.64 1.02 -21.07
C ARG A 13 -1.95 2.08 -20.22
N ALA A 14 -2.73 2.91 -19.56
CA ALA A 14 -2.25 3.83 -18.54
C ALA A 14 -3.26 3.81 -17.39
N SER A 15 -2.79 3.70 -16.15
CA SER A 15 -3.63 3.77 -14.97
C SER A 15 -2.94 4.52 -13.85
N TRP A 16 -3.73 5.22 -13.05
CA TRP A 16 -3.30 5.86 -11.82
C TRP A 16 -4.33 5.55 -10.73
N GLY A 17 -3.86 5.28 -9.51
CA GLY A 17 -4.71 4.97 -8.38
C GLY A 17 -4.03 5.21 -7.05
N GLN A 18 -4.85 5.29 -5.99
CA GLN A 18 -4.40 5.42 -4.61
C GLN A 18 -4.92 4.23 -3.80
N SER A 19 -4.04 3.61 -3.01
CA SER A 19 -4.39 2.58 -2.04
C SER A 19 -4.10 3.08 -0.64
N GLY A 20 -4.98 2.77 0.31
CA GLY A 20 -4.80 3.12 1.71
C GLY A 20 -4.19 1.96 2.49
N ASN A 21 -3.20 2.25 3.34
CA ASN A 21 -2.69 1.35 4.36
C ASN A 21 -3.06 1.87 5.76
N ALA A 22 -3.77 1.03 6.53
CA ALA A 22 -4.17 1.37 7.89
C ALA A 22 -3.01 1.11 8.87
N PRO A 23 -2.88 1.92 9.94
CA PRO A 23 -1.97 1.61 11.03
C PRO A 23 -2.30 0.24 11.64
N THR A 24 -1.27 -0.53 11.98
CA THR A 24 -1.41 -1.90 12.52
C THR A 24 -1.83 -1.95 13.99
N ASP A 25 -1.53 -0.90 14.74
CA ASP A 25 -1.78 -0.84 16.18
C ASP A 25 -3.09 -0.10 16.52
N ASN A 26 -3.76 -0.60 17.55
CA ASN A 26 -5.00 -0.01 18.05
C ASN A 26 -4.73 1.11 19.06
N TYR A 27 -5.71 2.00 19.22
CA TYR A 27 -5.70 3.09 20.21
C TYR A 27 -4.54 4.08 20.08
N LEU A 28 -3.89 4.15 18.92
CA LEU A 28 -2.81 5.09 18.63
C LEU A 28 -3.21 6.57 18.80
N TYR A 29 -4.50 6.86 18.69
CA TYR A 29 -5.08 8.20 18.88
C TYR A 29 -5.31 8.57 20.35
N PHE A 30 -5.03 7.67 21.30
CA PHE A 30 -5.07 7.96 22.73
C PHE A 30 -3.68 7.82 23.35
N ARG A 31 -3.37 8.67 24.33
CA ARG A 31 -2.26 8.39 25.25
C ARG A 31 -2.67 7.30 26.24
N SER A 32 -2.17 6.09 26.07
CA SER A 32 -2.43 5.00 27.01
C SER A 32 -1.33 4.85 28.06
N TYR A 33 -1.69 4.24 29.20
CA TYR A 33 -0.79 3.94 30.31
C TYR A 33 -0.82 2.44 30.59
N SER A 34 0.32 1.90 31.01
CA SER A 34 0.43 0.51 31.49
C SER A 34 0.89 0.48 32.94
N ALA A 35 0.36 -0.47 33.71
CA ALA A 35 0.88 -0.78 35.03
C ALA A 35 2.26 -1.45 34.92
N GLU A 36 3.22 -1.00 35.71
CA GLU A 36 4.58 -1.53 35.75
C GLU A 36 4.99 -1.88 37.17
N SER A 37 5.20 -3.18 37.41
CA SER A 37 5.59 -3.70 38.72
C SER A 37 7.00 -3.25 39.14
N GLY A 38 7.88 -2.93 38.18
CA GLY A 38 9.21 -2.36 38.47
C GLY A 38 9.18 -0.94 39.04
N LEU A 39 8.04 -0.25 38.92
CA LEU A 39 7.77 1.07 39.49
C LEU A 39 6.80 0.99 40.69
N ALA A 40 6.62 -0.21 41.25
CA ALA A 40 5.66 -0.41 42.33
C ALA A 40 6.08 0.32 43.61
N TYR A 41 5.09 0.88 44.31
CA TYR A 41 5.23 1.43 45.64
C TYR A 41 4.16 0.82 46.54
N MET A 42 4.56 0.32 47.72
CA MET A 42 3.67 -0.39 48.65
C MET A 42 2.83 -1.48 47.96
N GLU A 43 3.49 -2.36 47.18
CA GLU A 43 2.87 -3.46 46.42
C GLU A 43 1.84 -3.05 45.36
N THR A 44 1.66 -1.74 45.14
CA THR A 44 0.79 -1.20 44.10
C THR A 44 1.63 -0.85 42.87
N PRO A 45 1.35 -1.43 41.68
CA PRO A 45 2.08 -1.11 40.46
C PRO A 45 2.01 0.37 40.11
N GLY A 46 3.14 0.94 39.68
CA GLY A 46 3.18 2.31 39.16
C GLY A 46 2.58 2.40 37.76
N ALA A 47 2.06 3.56 37.37
CA ALA A 47 1.58 3.82 36.02
C ALA A 47 2.68 4.47 35.16
N LYS A 48 2.97 3.89 33.99
CA LYS A 48 3.85 4.50 32.99
C LYS A 48 3.13 4.77 31.67
N PRO A 49 3.46 5.86 30.95
CA PRO A 49 2.99 6.04 29.58
C PRO A 49 3.42 4.86 28.71
N LYS A 50 2.48 4.29 27.95
CA LYS A 50 2.73 3.17 27.05
C LYS A 50 2.98 3.62 25.61
N ASN A 51 2.30 4.68 25.16
CA ASN A 51 2.47 5.23 23.82
C ASN A 51 2.34 6.76 23.82
N ILE A 52 2.81 7.37 22.75
CA ILE A 52 2.55 8.76 22.41
C ILE A 52 1.22 8.83 21.67
N GLU A 53 0.42 9.86 21.97
CA GLU A 53 -0.84 10.14 21.30
C GLU A 53 -0.61 10.70 19.90
N LEU A 54 -1.21 10.06 18.89
CA LEU A 54 -1.20 10.53 17.52
C LEU A 54 -2.47 11.34 17.24
N THR A 55 -2.38 12.67 17.42
CA THR A 55 -3.51 13.60 17.24
C THR A 55 -3.93 13.82 15.78
N ASN A 56 -3.09 13.43 14.82
CA ASN A 56 -3.37 13.49 13.38
C ASN A 56 -3.18 12.11 12.73
N LEU A 57 -3.75 11.08 13.35
CA LEU A 57 -3.72 9.73 12.83
C LEU A 57 -4.54 9.65 11.52
N LYS A 58 -3.88 9.20 10.46
CA LYS A 58 -4.48 9.06 9.13
C LYS A 58 -3.98 7.78 8.47
N TRP A 59 -4.71 7.32 7.46
CA TRP A 59 -4.24 6.25 6.58
C TRP A 59 -2.98 6.71 5.85
N GLU A 60 -2.03 5.79 5.69
CA GLU A 60 -0.95 5.97 4.75
C GLU A 60 -1.52 5.82 3.34
N ILE A 61 -1.22 6.75 2.45
CA ILE A 61 -1.72 6.75 1.07
C ILE A 61 -0.55 6.37 0.18
N ILE A 62 -0.72 5.28 -0.56
CA ILE A 62 0.23 4.80 -1.56
C ILE A 62 -0.36 5.14 -2.92
N GLU A 63 0.31 6.01 -3.65
CA GLU A 63 -0.06 6.36 -5.01
C GLU A 63 0.70 5.44 -5.97
N GLN A 64 0.00 4.92 -6.99
CA GLN A 64 0.58 4.06 -7.99
C GLN A 64 0.19 4.54 -9.39
N THR A 65 1.19 4.65 -10.25
CA THR A 65 1.02 4.89 -11.68
C THR A 65 1.54 3.69 -12.45
N ASN A 66 0.81 3.25 -13.46
CA ASN A 66 1.23 2.15 -14.32
C ASN A 66 1.03 2.54 -15.79
N LEU A 67 2.05 2.26 -16.60
CA LEU A 67 2.04 2.36 -18.04
C LEU A 67 2.33 0.97 -18.61
N GLY A 68 1.37 0.44 -19.37
CA GLY A 68 1.41 -0.91 -19.93
C GLY A 68 1.33 -0.91 -21.45
N LEU A 69 2.02 -1.86 -22.07
CA LEU A 69 1.90 -2.19 -23.48
C LEU A 69 1.61 -3.68 -23.60
N SER A 70 0.51 -4.02 -24.27
CA SER A 70 0.13 -5.40 -24.57
C SER A 70 0.16 -5.62 -26.07
N PHE A 71 0.86 -6.65 -26.51
CA PHE A 71 1.03 -7.04 -27.90
C PHE A 71 0.60 -8.49 -28.10
N PHE A 72 -0.29 -8.72 -29.05
CA PHE A 72 -0.63 -10.05 -29.55
C PHE A 72 -0.27 -10.14 -31.02
N GLY A 73 0.46 -11.18 -31.41
CA GLY A 73 0.92 -11.35 -32.79
C GLY A 73 1.04 -12.79 -33.26
N PHE A 74 1.42 -12.93 -34.53
CA PHE A 74 1.68 -14.21 -35.22
C PHE A 74 0.50 -15.19 -35.17
N LYS A 75 -0.72 -14.70 -35.43
CA LYS A 75 -1.98 -15.46 -35.29
C LYS A 75 -2.22 -15.89 -33.84
N ASN A 76 -2.05 -14.94 -32.91
CA ASN A 76 -2.19 -15.15 -31.47
C ASN A 76 -1.25 -16.23 -30.89
N ARG A 77 -0.10 -16.45 -31.52
CA ARG A 77 0.90 -17.43 -31.07
C ARG A 77 1.96 -16.81 -30.15
N MET A 78 2.05 -15.48 -30.12
CA MET A 78 2.96 -14.76 -29.25
C MET A 78 2.18 -13.65 -28.52
N ASN A 79 2.32 -13.62 -27.20
CA ASN A 79 1.84 -12.55 -26.33
C ASN A 79 3.05 -11.93 -25.63
N VAL A 80 3.15 -10.61 -25.67
CA VAL A 80 4.15 -9.83 -24.94
C VAL A 80 3.43 -8.75 -24.16
N GLU A 81 3.69 -8.72 -22.86
CA GLU A 81 3.23 -7.66 -21.96
C GLU A 81 4.44 -6.98 -21.35
N PHE A 82 4.42 -5.66 -21.38
CA PHE A 82 5.44 -4.81 -20.78
C PHE A 82 4.75 -3.76 -19.93
N ASP A 83 5.09 -3.70 -18.65
CA ASP A 83 4.52 -2.74 -17.71
C ASP A 83 5.65 -2.01 -16.97
N ILE A 84 5.58 -0.68 -16.95
CA ILE A 84 6.39 0.19 -16.11
C ILE A 84 5.47 0.77 -15.05
N TYR A 85 5.84 0.64 -13.79
CA TYR A 85 5.09 1.16 -12.65
C TYR A 85 5.97 2.01 -11.74
N ASN A 86 5.32 2.93 -11.02
CA ASN A 86 5.90 3.73 -9.94
C ASN A 86 4.87 3.84 -8.81
#